data_AF-A0AAD7Z4Z1-F1
#
_entry.id   AF-A0AAD7Z4Z1-F1
#
_cell.length_a   1.000
_cell.length_b   1.000
_cell.length_c   1.000
_cell.angle_alpha   90.00
_cell.angle_beta   90.00
_cell.angle_gamma   90.00
#
_symmetry.space_group_name_H-M   'P 1'
#
loop_
_entity.id
_entity.type
_entity.pdbx_description
1 polymer ?
#
loop_
_entity_poly.entity_id
_entity_poly.type
_entity_poly.pdbx_seq_one_letter_code
_entity_poly.pdbx_strand_id
1 'polypeptide(L)'
;MLILHRRYLNLRQPLQIKRGGLRALDKYSELKPAESSFTCENNRFQVKFSDPKVCKSFLLSCCPNEILSSTRMDLGECPKIHDLALRADFEKASHTRDYYYDIDAMEHLQGFIADCDRRTELAKQRLAETQEELSAEVAQKANKVHELAEQIGKKLARAEQLGAEGFVEESMKLMEE
;
A
#
# COMPACT_ATOMS: atom_id res chain seq x y z
N MET A 1 35.00 -10.53 -24.56
CA MET A 1 34.81 -9.37 -23.65
C MET A 1 34.27 -8.11 -24.36
N LEU A 2 33.50 -8.20 -25.46
CA LEU A 2 32.93 -7.02 -26.15
C LEU A 2 31.43 -7.13 -26.50
N ILE A 3 30.73 -8.17 -26.01
CA ILE A 3 29.31 -8.40 -26.36
C ILE A 3 28.34 -7.85 -25.29
N LEU A 4 28.80 -7.60 -24.07
CA LEU A 4 27.95 -7.07 -22.97
C LEU A 4 27.78 -5.55 -22.97
N HIS A 5 28.65 -4.79 -23.66
CA HIS A 5 28.54 -3.32 -23.72
C HIS A 5 27.45 -2.83 -24.68
N ARG A 6 27.00 -3.66 -25.64
CA ARG A 6 26.07 -3.25 -26.70
C ARG A 6 24.58 -3.37 -26.31
N ARG A 7 24.27 -4.00 -25.17
CA ARG A 7 22.90 -4.07 -24.63
C ARG A 7 22.51 -2.85 -23.79
N TYR A 8 23.48 -2.14 -23.21
CA TYR A 8 23.20 -0.93 -22.41
C TYR A 8 22.87 0.32 -23.23
N LEU A 9 23.17 0.32 -24.54
CA LEU A 9 22.88 1.47 -25.43
C LEU A 9 21.51 1.41 -26.12
N ASN A 10 20.77 0.30 -26.01
CA ASN A 10 19.49 0.10 -26.73
C ASN A 10 18.22 0.25 -25.86
N LEU A 11 18.35 0.64 -24.59
CA LEU A 11 17.22 1.05 -23.74
C LEU A 11 17.12 2.58 -23.58
N ARG A 12 17.90 3.35 -24.34
CA ARG A 12 17.63 4.77 -24.61
C ARG A 12 16.56 4.91 -25.71
N GLN A 13 15.37 4.35 -25.48
CA GLN A 13 14.20 4.97 -26.08
C GLN A 13 13.95 6.27 -25.30
N PRO A 14 13.85 7.42 -25.98
CA PRO A 14 13.49 8.65 -25.31
C PRO A 14 12.07 8.47 -24.79
N LEU A 15 11.92 8.32 -23.48
CA LEU A 15 10.69 8.74 -22.83
C LEU A 15 10.56 10.23 -23.14
N GLN A 16 9.78 10.55 -24.18
CA GLN A 16 9.32 11.90 -24.42
C GLN A 16 8.47 12.30 -23.22
N ILE A 17 9.13 12.82 -22.19
CA ILE A 17 8.49 13.75 -21.27
C ILE A 17 8.18 14.95 -22.15
N LYS A 18 6.97 14.96 -22.72
CA LYS A 18 6.45 16.09 -23.48
C LYS A 18 6.67 17.32 -22.61
N ARG A 19 7.52 18.23 -23.09
CA ARG A 19 7.67 19.60 -22.58
C ARG A 19 6.33 20.33 -22.81
N GLY A 20 5.31 19.97 -22.03
CA GLY A 20 4.06 20.71 -21.91
C GLY A 20 4.27 21.75 -20.83
N GLY A 21 4.12 23.01 -21.21
CA GLY A 21 4.54 24.19 -20.43
C GLY A 21 4.28 24.13 -18.93
N LEU A 22 5.38 24.19 -18.17
CA LEU A 22 5.38 24.67 -16.78
C LEU A 22 5.14 26.19 -16.81
N ARG A 23 3.88 26.59 -16.93
CA ARG A 23 3.41 27.90 -16.48
C ARG A 23 2.46 27.66 -15.31
N ALA A 24 3.00 27.28 -14.15
CA ALA A 24 2.27 27.28 -12.88
C ALA A 24 3.20 26.99 -11.67
N LEU A 25 4.32 27.69 -11.51
CA LEU A 25 5.07 27.62 -10.24
C LEU A 25 5.62 28.97 -9.74
N ASP A 26 5.07 30.10 -10.21
CA ASP A 26 5.34 31.43 -9.62
C ASP A 26 4.44 31.74 -8.39
N LYS A 27 3.89 30.71 -7.72
CA LYS A 27 3.00 30.90 -6.55
C LYS A 27 3.47 30.22 -5.26
N TYR A 28 4.69 29.69 -5.21
CA TYR A 28 5.26 29.13 -3.98
C TYR A 28 6.03 30.18 -3.15
N SER A 29 5.57 31.43 -3.12
CA SER A 29 6.14 32.50 -2.28
C SER A 29 5.29 32.87 -1.06
N GLU A 30 4.13 32.23 -0.82
CA GLU A 30 3.18 32.67 0.22
C GLU A 30 2.66 31.56 1.15
N LEU A 31 3.38 30.44 1.32
CA LEU A 31 3.02 29.43 2.31
C LEU A 31 4.14 29.27 3.36
N LYS A 32 3.89 29.80 4.56
CA LYS A 32 4.52 29.45 5.86
C LYS A 32 3.37 29.21 6.86
N PRO A 33 3.56 28.51 8.01
CA PRO A 33 4.65 27.62 8.43
C PRO A 33 4.14 26.25 8.97
N ALA A 34 5.01 25.24 9.06
CA ALA A 34 4.84 24.14 10.01
C ALA A 34 6.23 23.74 10.53
N GLU A 35 6.40 23.86 11.85
CA GLU A 35 7.62 23.54 12.58
C GLU A 35 7.74 22.03 12.79
N SER A 36 8.89 21.44 12.42
CA SER A 36 9.54 20.26 13.04
C SER A 36 10.65 19.81 12.07
N SER A 37 11.95 19.74 12.39
CA SER A 37 12.68 19.69 13.64
C SER A 37 13.97 20.49 13.44
N PHE A 38 14.17 21.51 14.28
CA PHE A 38 15.40 22.28 14.33
C PHE A 38 16.45 21.47 15.08
N THR A 39 17.28 20.70 14.36
CA THR A 39 18.58 20.27 14.89
C THR A 39 19.64 21.23 14.41
N CYS A 40 19.81 22.33 15.15
CA CYS A 40 21.06 23.08 15.10
C CYS A 40 22.13 22.26 15.81
N GLU A 41 22.78 21.38 15.07
CA GLU A 41 24.15 20.98 15.35
C GLU A 41 25.03 21.45 14.19
N ASN A 42 25.65 22.61 14.44
CA ASN A 42 26.82 23.11 13.74
C ASN A 42 27.90 22.01 13.66
N ASN A 43 27.88 21.20 12.61
CA ASN A 43 29.04 20.39 12.25
C ASN A 43 29.81 21.13 11.16
N ARG A 44 30.92 21.74 11.58
CA ARG A 44 31.82 22.62 10.83
C ARG A 44 32.63 21.87 9.75
N PHE A 45 31.96 21.05 8.95
CA PHE A 45 32.46 20.46 7.72
C PHE A 45 31.39 20.72 6.67
N GLN A 46 31.72 21.49 5.62
CA GLN A 46 30.83 21.69 4.48
C GLN A 46 30.55 20.32 3.81
N VAL A 47 29.52 19.63 4.28
CA VAL A 47 29.00 18.42 3.62
C VAL A 47 28.58 18.83 2.23
N LYS A 48 29.05 18.12 1.21
CA LYS A 48 28.70 18.38 -0.19
C LYS A 48 27.53 17.49 -0.57
N PHE A 49 26.72 17.91 -1.55
CA PHE A 49 25.65 17.07 -2.09
C PHE A 49 26.15 15.73 -2.66
N SER A 50 27.45 15.63 -2.96
CA SER A 50 28.09 14.40 -3.42
C SER A 50 28.28 13.34 -2.35
N ASP A 51 28.25 13.70 -1.06
CA ASP A 51 28.51 12.77 0.04
C ASP A 51 27.47 11.62 0.09
N PRO A 52 27.88 10.39 0.45
CA PRO A 52 27.00 9.22 0.51
C PRO A 52 25.99 9.29 1.67
N LYS A 53 26.24 10.17 2.65
CA LYS A 53 25.33 10.43 3.78
C LYS A 53 24.11 11.25 3.36
N VAL A 54 24.19 11.97 2.23
CA VAL A 54 23.10 12.78 1.69
C VAL A 54 22.13 11.88 0.91
N CYS A 55 20.84 12.07 1.12
CA CYS A 55 19.83 11.31 0.41
C CYS A 55 19.74 11.73 -1.05
N LYS A 56 20.19 10.87 -1.98
CA LYS A 56 20.11 11.15 -3.42
C LYS A 56 18.67 11.26 -3.92
N SER A 57 17.76 10.45 -3.39
CA SER A 57 16.33 10.54 -3.69
C SER A 57 15.71 11.87 -3.24
N PHE A 58 16.20 12.46 -2.14
CA PHE A 58 15.77 13.79 -1.68
C PHE A 58 16.22 14.90 -2.64
N LEU A 59 17.47 14.85 -3.11
CA LEU A 59 17.97 15.79 -4.13
C LEU A 59 17.11 15.76 -5.41
N LEU A 60 16.52 14.61 -5.73
CA LEU A 60 15.60 14.42 -6.86
C LEU A 60 14.10 14.60 -6.51
N SER A 61 13.75 15.01 -5.28
CA SER A 61 12.35 15.17 -4.82
C SER A 61 11.51 13.90 -4.78
N CYS A 62 12.13 12.72 -4.74
CA CYS A 62 11.45 11.44 -4.80
C CYS A 62 11.68 10.57 -3.56
N CYS A 63 12.13 11.14 -2.44
CA CYS A 63 12.35 10.36 -1.22
C CYS A 63 11.02 9.89 -0.60
N PRO A 64 10.80 8.57 -0.44
CA PRO A 64 9.55 8.06 0.16
C PRO A 64 9.31 8.56 1.58
N ASN A 65 10.35 8.68 2.40
CA ASN A 65 10.26 9.11 3.80
C ASN A 65 9.75 10.55 3.94
N GLU A 66 10.03 11.42 2.97
CA GLU A 66 9.54 12.80 2.99
C GLU A 66 8.14 12.89 2.40
N ILE A 67 7.89 12.24 1.27
CA ILE A 67 6.59 12.30 0.56
C ILE A 67 5.47 11.67 1.41
N LEU A 68 5.77 10.60 2.14
CA LEU A 68 4.81 9.88 2.97
C LEU A 68 4.77 10.37 4.41
N SER A 69 5.54 11.41 4.75
CA SER A 69 5.45 12.05 6.06
C SER A 69 4.00 12.48 6.31
N SER A 70 3.50 12.24 7.52
CA SER A 70 2.10 12.52 7.90
C SER A 70 1.03 11.63 7.25
N THR A 71 1.40 10.55 6.56
CA THR A 71 0.44 9.57 6.05
C THR A 71 0.28 8.38 7.00
N ARG A 72 -0.76 7.55 6.81
CA ARG A 72 -0.88 6.28 7.54
C ARG A 72 0.23 5.27 7.23
N MET A 73 1.05 5.54 6.23
CA MET A 73 2.21 4.73 5.85
C MET A 73 3.52 5.45 6.16
N ASP A 74 3.53 6.33 7.17
CA ASP A 74 4.74 7.04 7.57
C ASP A 74 5.86 6.06 7.93
N LEU A 75 7.03 6.29 7.34
CA LEU A 75 8.23 5.50 7.54
C LEU A 75 9.13 6.11 8.62
N GLY A 76 8.79 7.32 9.09
CA GLY A 76 9.59 8.11 10.01
C GLY A 76 10.67 8.92 9.31
N GLU A 77 11.59 9.44 10.13
CA GLU A 77 12.70 10.26 9.64
C GLU A 77 13.65 9.46 8.74
N CYS A 78 14.11 10.08 7.66
CA CYS A 78 15.03 9.42 6.74
C CYS A 78 16.40 9.18 7.42
N PRO A 79 17.01 7.99 7.27
CA PRO A 79 18.35 7.72 7.82
C PRO A 79 19.47 8.52 7.12
N LYS A 80 19.16 9.16 5.98
CA LYS A 80 20.09 10.00 5.21
C LYS A 80 19.73 11.48 5.38
N ILE A 81 20.73 12.34 5.22
CA ILE A 81 20.59 13.79 5.40
C ILE A 81 19.69 14.38 4.31
N HIS A 82 18.65 15.09 4.73
CA HIS A 82 17.75 15.90 3.90
C HIS A 82 18.00 17.38 4.21
N ASP A 83 18.70 18.08 3.33
CA ASP A 83 18.97 19.52 3.48
C ASP A 83 18.62 20.26 2.19
N LEU A 84 17.72 21.23 2.31
CA LEU A 84 17.26 22.07 1.20
C LEU A 84 18.40 22.89 0.57
N ALA A 85 19.43 23.26 1.34
CA ALA A 85 20.61 23.95 0.81
C ALA A 85 21.38 23.06 -0.18
N LEU A 86 21.60 21.79 0.18
CA LEU A 86 22.28 20.82 -0.67
C LEU A 86 21.50 20.51 -1.94
N ARG A 87 20.17 20.51 -1.85
CA ARG A 87 19.29 20.34 -3.00
C ARG A 87 19.40 21.52 -3.98
N ALA A 88 19.38 22.75 -3.48
CA ALA A 88 19.56 23.93 -4.33
C ALA A 88 20.93 23.95 -5.03
N ASP A 89 21.98 23.50 -4.33
CA ASP A 89 23.32 23.36 -4.91
C ASP A 89 23.38 22.26 -5.98
N PHE A 90 22.72 21.12 -5.73
CA PHE A 90 22.60 20.04 -6.72
C PHE A 90 21.83 20.49 -7.96
N GLU A 91 20.70 21.19 -7.82
CA GLU A 91 19.90 21.68 -8.94
C GLU A 91 20.73 22.56 -9.88
N LYS A 92 21.49 23.50 -9.31
CA LYS A 92 22.45 24.33 -10.07
C LYS A 92 23.52 23.49 -10.77
N ALA A 93 24.09 22.50 -10.08
CA ALA A 93 25.13 21.64 -10.63
C ALA A 93 24.60 20.71 -11.74
N SER A 94 23.37 20.23 -11.59
CA SER A 94 22.68 19.31 -12.51
C SER A 94 22.50 19.91 -13.91
N HIS A 95 22.38 21.24 -14.00
CA HIS A 95 22.33 21.94 -15.30
C HIS A 95 23.65 21.87 -16.06
N THR A 96 24.77 21.75 -15.35
CA THR A 96 26.11 21.73 -15.95
C THR A 96 26.56 20.31 -16.29
N ARG A 97 26.21 19.33 -15.45
CA ARG A 97 26.63 17.94 -15.59
C ARG A 97 25.60 16.99 -15.02
N ASP A 98 25.47 15.83 -15.66
CA ASP A 98 24.72 14.69 -15.14
C ASP A 98 25.54 13.89 -14.11
N TYR A 99 24.94 13.64 -12.95
CA TYR A 99 25.54 12.95 -11.81
C TYR A 99 25.03 11.51 -11.65
N TYR A 100 24.05 11.08 -12.45
CA TYR A 100 23.49 9.72 -12.43
C TYR A 100 22.89 9.28 -11.08
N TYR A 101 22.41 10.23 -10.28
CA TYR A 101 21.73 9.95 -9.01
C TYR A 101 20.33 9.34 -9.18
N ASP A 102 19.82 9.32 -10.42
CA ASP A 102 18.60 8.64 -10.82
C ASP A 102 18.71 7.13 -10.62
N ILE A 103 19.88 6.53 -10.87
CA ILE A 103 20.12 5.10 -10.66
C ILE A 103 19.95 4.73 -9.18
N ASP A 104 20.63 5.47 -8.28
CA ASP A 104 20.53 5.27 -6.83
C ASP A 104 19.09 5.47 -6.34
N ALA A 105 18.40 6.47 -6.89
CA ALA A 105 17.01 6.73 -6.56
C ALA A 105 16.07 5.62 -7.05
N MET A 106 16.30 5.07 -8.23
CA MET A 106 15.52 3.94 -8.76
C MET A 106 15.70 2.69 -7.89
N GLU A 107 16.91 2.35 -7.47
CA GLU A 107 17.15 1.21 -6.58
C GLU A 107 16.44 1.39 -5.24
N HIS A 108 16.53 2.59 -4.66
CA HIS A 108 15.82 2.91 -3.42
C HIS A 108 14.30 2.78 -3.57
N LEU A 109 13.73 3.30 -4.67
CA LEU A 109 12.30 3.21 -4.94
C LEU A 109 11.84 1.78 -5.22
N GLN A 110 12.63 0.98 -5.93
CA GLN A 110 12.32 -0.43 -6.20
C GLN A 110 12.27 -1.25 -4.90
N GLY A 111 13.22 -1.03 -3.99
CA GLY A 111 13.18 -1.64 -2.66
C GLY A 111 11.91 -1.29 -1.89
N PHE A 112 11.52 -0.01 -1.92
CA PHE A 112 10.30 0.46 -1.28
C PHE A 112 9.03 -0.13 -1.90
N ILE A 113 8.94 -0.19 -3.23
CA ILE A 113 7.80 -0.81 -3.94
C ILE A 113 7.68 -2.29 -3.56
N ALA A 114 8.79 -3.02 -3.54
CA ALA A 114 8.78 -4.43 -3.14
C ALA A 114 8.27 -4.62 -1.70
N ASP A 115 8.60 -3.71 -0.79
CA ASP A 115 8.07 -3.72 0.58
C ASP A 115 6.57 -3.43 0.63
N CYS A 116 6.08 -2.48 -0.17
CA CYS A 116 4.65 -2.19 -0.32
C CYS A 116 3.88 -3.38 -0.90
N ASP A 117 4.43 -4.04 -1.93
CA ASP A 117 3.84 -5.21 -2.55
C ASP A 117 3.76 -6.37 -1.55
N ARG A 118 4.82 -6.61 -0.79
CA ARG A 118 4.84 -7.62 0.28
C ARG A 118 3.78 -7.34 1.35
N ARG A 119 3.66 -6.09 1.82
CA ARG A 119 2.62 -5.70 2.80
C ARG A 119 1.22 -5.90 2.24
N THR A 120 1.02 -5.57 0.97
CA THR A 120 -0.25 -5.74 0.26
C THR A 120 -0.62 -7.21 0.15
N GLU A 121 0.36 -8.06 -0.18
CA GLU A 121 0.13 -9.50 -0.31
C GLU A 121 -0.21 -10.15 1.02
N LEU A 122 0.47 -9.79 2.11
CA LEU A 122 0.12 -10.25 3.45
C LEU A 122 -1.29 -9.80 3.86
N ALA A 123 -1.70 -8.58 3.50
CA ALA A 123 -3.05 -8.11 3.77
C ALA A 123 -4.10 -8.91 2.97
N LYS A 124 -3.82 -9.23 1.70
CA LYS A 124 -4.68 -10.09 0.88
C LYS A 124 -4.81 -11.50 1.45
N GLN A 125 -3.70 -12.09 1.89
CA GLN A 125 -3.70 -13.42 2.50
C GLN A 125 -4.56 -13.47 3.76
N ARG A 126 -4.39 -12.51 4.67
CA ARG A 126 -5.23 -12.39 5.88
C ARG A 126 -6.72 -12.24 5.55
N LEU A 127 -7.04 -11.47 4.51
CA LEU A 127 -8.43 -11.31 4.06
C LEU A 127 -8.99 -12.62 3.49
N ALA A 128 -8.20 -13.36 2.71
CA ALA A 128 -8.59 -14.63 2.15
C ALA A 128 -8.84 -15.70 3.24
N GLU A 129 -7.93 -15.81 4.22
CA GLU A 129 -8.07 -16.72 5.36
C GLU A 129 -9.34 -16.42 6.16
N THR A 130 -9.59 -15.15 6.46
CA THR A 130 -10.82 -14.73 7.18
C THR A 130 -12.09 -15.04 6.37
N GLN A 131 -12.03 -14.86 5.04
CA GLN A 131 -13.17 -15.15 4.17
C GLN A 131 -13.45 -16.66 4.07
N GLU A 132 -12.41 -17.49 4.02
CA GLU A 132 -12.56 -18.94 3.99
C GLU A 132 -13.18 -19.45 5.29
N GLU A 133 -12.68 -19.01 6.45
CA GLU A 133 -13.25 -19.34 7.76
C GLU A 133 -14.72 -18.95 7.90
N LEU A 134 -15.06 -17.71 7.53
CA LEU A 134 -16.44 -17.22 7.57
C LEU A 134 -17.34 -18.00 6.60
N SER A 135 -16.85 -18.35 5.41
CA SER A 135 -17.63 -19.10 4.42
C SER A 135 -17.94 -20.52 4.90
N ALA A 136 -16.98 -21.19 5.55
CA ALA A 136 -17.15 -22.51 6.12
C ALA A 136 -18.16 -22.49 7.28
N GLU A 137 -18.08 -21.48 8.16
CA GLU A 137 -19.02 -21.31 9.27
C GLU A 137 -20.44 -21.04 8.76
N VAL A 138 -20.60 -20.17 7.76
CA VAL A 138 -21.89 -19.88 7.14
C VAL A 138 -22.47 -21.13 6.47
N ALA A 139 -21.66 -21.92 5.75
CA ALA A 139 -22.11 -23.17 5.15
C ALA A 139 -22.58 -24.18 6.21
N GLN A 140 -21.86 -24.32 7.33
CA GLN A 140 -22.28 -25.19 8.44
C GLN A 140 -23.60 -24.72 9.08
N LYS A 141 -23.75 -23.42 9.30
CA LYS A 141 -24.99 -22.84 9.83
C LYS A 141 -26.15 -23.03 8.86
N ALA A 142 -25.95 -22.81 7.56
CA ALA A 142 -26.96 -23.06 6.53
C ALA A 142 -27.39 -24.53 6.49
N ASN A 143 -26.45 -25.47 6.59
CA ASN A 143 -26.77 -26.90 6.66
C ASN A 143 -27.63 -27.24 7.88
N LYS A 144 -27.32 -26.69 9.07
CA LYS A 144 -28.16 -26.87 10.27
C LYS A 144 -29.56 -26.29 10.09
N VAL A 145 -29.68 -25.13 9.45
CA VAL A 145 -30.98 -24.53 9.12
C VAL A 145 -31.77 -25.44 8.18
N HIS A 146 -31.13 -26.00 7.15
CA HIS A 146 -31.77 -26.95 6.23
C HIS A 146 -32.21 -28.24 6.93
N GLU A 147 -31.39 -28.80 7.81
CA GLU A 147 -31.72 -30.00 8.58
C GLU A 147 -32.91 -29.78 9.52
N LEU A 148 -32.93 -28.65 10.23
CA LEU A 148 -34.06 -28.26 11.07
C LEU A 148 -35.33 -28.05 10.22
N ALA A 149 -35.21 -27.41 9.05
CA ALA A 149 -36.34 -27.23 8.14
C ALA A 149 -36.91 -28.58 7.66
N GLU A 150 -36.06 -29.57 7.38
CA GLU A 150 -36.50 -30.92 7.00
C GLU A 150 -37.20 -31.64 8.16
N GLN A 151 -36.67 -31.52 9.38
CA GLN A 151 -37.30 -32.10 10.58
C GLN A 151 -38.66 -31.47 10.87
N ILE A 152 -38.77 -30.14 10.76
CA ILE A 152 -40.03 -29.42 10.86
C ILE A 152 -41.01 -29.92 9.80
N GLY A 153 -40.59 -30.04 8.54
CA GLY A 153 -41.43 -30.56 7.46
C GLY A 153 -41.95 -31.98 7.72
N LYS A 154 -41.11 -32.88 8.23
CA LYS A 154 -41.51 -34.25 8.60
C LYS A 154 -42.50 -34.27 9.77
N LYS A 155 -42.27 -33.46 10.80
CA LYS A 155 -43.19 -33.33 11.94
C LYS A 155 -44.54 -32.76 11.51
N LEU A 156 -44.54 -31.71 10.68
CA LEU A 156 -45.77 -31.11 10.14
C LEU A 156 -46.58 -32.14 9.33
N ALA A 157 -45.93 -32.86 8.41
CA ALA A 157 -46.61 -33.87 7.60
C ALA A 157 -47.24 -34.97 8.47
N ARG A 158 -46.55 -35.42 9.53
CA ARG A 158 -47.11 -36.39 10.49
C ARG A 158 -48.29 -35.82 11.29
N ALA A 159 -48.18 -34.57 11.75
CA ALA A 159 -49.25 -33.92 12.48
C ALA A 159 -50.51 -33.76 11.62
N GLU A 160 -50.36 -33.37 10.36
CA GLU A 160 -51.44 -33.28 9.38
C GLU A 160 -52.10 -34.65 9.12
N GLN A 161 -51.31 -35.71 9.00
CA GLN A 161 -51.80 -37.06 8.75
C GLN A 161 -52.64 -37.60 9.92
N LEU A 162 -52.14 -37.45 11.16
CA LEU A 162 -52.90 -37.81 12.38
C LEU A 162 -54.19 -36.98 12.53
N GLY A 163 -54.14 -35.71 12.12
CA GLY A 163 -55.33 -34.85 12.07
C GLY A 163 -56.37 -35.33 11.07
N ALA A 164 -55.95 -35.78 9.90
CA ALA A 164 -56.84 -36.33 8.86
C ALA A 164 -57.48 -37.66 9.26
N GLU A 165 -56.77 -38.49 10.04
CA GLU A 165 -57.26 -39.76 10.60
C GLU A 165 -58.22 -39.57 11.80
N GLY A 166 -58.37 -38.34 12.30
CA GLY A 166 -59.27 -38.00 13.40
C GLY A 166 -58.65 -38.06 14.80
N PHE A 167 -57.35 -38.33 14.91
CA PHE A 167 -56.59 -38.32 16.17
C PHE A 167 -56.12 -36.90 16.52
N VAL A 168 -57.09 -36.01 16.76
CA VAL A 168 -56.85 -34.57 16.94
C VAL A 168 -55.98 -34.26 18.17
N GLU A 169 -56.20 -34.94 19.31
CA GLU A 169 -55.39 -34.73 20.52
C GLU A 169 -53.91 -35.12 20.33
N GLU A 170 -53.64 -36.23 19.63
CA GLU A 170 -52.27 -36.70 19.37
C GLU A 170 -51.55 -35.78 18.37
N SER A 171 -52.27 -35.27 17.36
CA SER A 171 -51.76 -34.27 16.41
C SER A 171 -51.34 -32.97 17.11
N MET A 172 -52.16 -32.45 18.03
CA MET A 172 -51.84 -31.22 18.77
C MET A 172 -50.62 -31.40 19.68
N LYS A 173 -50.49 -32.56 20.32
CA LYS A 173 -49.32 -32.89 21.15
C LYS A 173 -48.03 -32.94 20.35
N LEU A 174 -48.07 -33.48 19.13
CA LEU A 174 -46.90 -33.57 18.24
C LEU A 174 -46.44 -32.19 17.74
N MET A 175 -47.35 -31.22 17.64
CA MET A 175 -47.02 -29.84 17.24
C MET A 175 -46.48 -28.98 18.40
N GLU A 176 -46.72 -29.36 19.66
CA GLU A 176 -46.16 -28.69 20.84
C GLU A 176 -44.68 -29.06 21.11
N GLU A 177 -44.18 -30.15 20.52
CA GLU A 177 -42.79 -30.65 20.60
C GLU A 177 -41.89 -30.19 19.44
#